data_AF-A0A970BYP6-F1
#
_entry.id   AF-A0A970BYP6-F1
#
_cell.length_a   1.000
_cell.length_b   1.000
_cell.length_c   1.000
_cell.angle_alpha   90.00
_cell.angle_beta   90.00
_cell.angle_gamma   90.00
#
_symmetry.space_group_name_H-M   'P 1'
#
loop_
_entity.id
_entity.type
_entity.pdbx_description
1 polymer ?
#
loop_
_entity_poly.entity_id
_entity_poly.type
_entity_poly.pdbx_seq_one_letter_code
_entity_poly.pdbx_strand_id
1 'polypeptide(L)'
;MIEERLPDDLAAIERALRCGPEPDAALGGRVLERVGGELRRARRLAFRQYAAGVAAAVLLVMNLSLSLTAGHRPAVREGPARAACLAEQVRRMDLDLAEDEIDRQCLLMAAGGRLLPLARPCGPPAGEAFSLPF
;
A
#
# COMPACT_ATOMS: atom_id res chain seq x y z
N MET A 1 45.80 24.96 -27.29
CA MET A 1 46.08 25.33 -25.89
C MET A 1 45.64 26.76 -25.72
N ILE A 2 44.50 26.97 -25.07
CA ILE A 2 43.97 28.31 -24.80
C ILE A 2 44.51 28.69 -23.43
N GLU A 3 45.48 29.61 -23.39
CA GLU A 3 45.83 30.30 -22.15
C GLU A 3 44.65 31.23 -21.84
N GLU A 4 43.68 30.70 -21.10
CA GLU A 4 42.53 31.47 -20.61
C GLU A 4 43.05 32.53 -19.64
N ARG A 5 43.25 33.73 -20.17
CA ARG A 5 43.66 34.90 -19.42
C ARG A 5 42.53 35.24 -18.43
N LEU A 6 42.80 35.01 -17.15
CA LEU A 6 41.84 35.28 -16.09
C LEU A 6 41.46 36.77 -16.10
N PRO A 7 40.17 37.13 -15.99
CA PRO A 7 39.72 38.51 -15.86
C PRO A 7 40.46 39.24 -14.73
N ASP A 8 40.78 40.52 -14.91
CA ASP A 8 41.65 41.28 -13.99
C ASP A 8 41.16 41.27 -12.53
N ASP A 9 39.84 41.27 -12.34
CA ASP A 9 39.19 41.19 -11.03
C ASP A 9 39.47 39.85 -10.32
N LEU A 10 39.47 38.75 -11.08
CA LEU A 10 39.80 37.41 -10.58
C LEU A 10 41.31 37.26 -10.34
N ALA A 11 42.14 37.87 -11.18
CA ALA A 11 43.59 37.87 -11.01
C ALA A 11 44.03 38.66 -9.75
N ALA A 12 43.30 39.73 -9.39
CA ALA A 12 43.52 40.47 -8.15
C ALA A 12 43.14 39.64 -6.92
N ILE A 13 42.03 38.90 -6.99
CA ILE A 13 41.57 37.99 -5.94
C ILE A 13 42.55 36.82 -5.77
N GLU A 14 43.01 36.21 -6.86
CA GLU A 14 44.02 35.13 -6.81
C GLU A 14 45.33 35.61 -6.17
N ARG A 15 45.80 36.81 -6.53
CA ARG A 15 46.98 37.42 -5.90
C ARG A 15 46.78 37.66 -4.41
N ALA A 16 45.60 38.16 -4.01
CA ALA A 16 45.27 38.37 -2.60
C ALA A 16 45.20 37.05 -1.81
N LEU A 17 44.66 35.98 -2.41
CA LEU A 17 44.59 34.64 -1.83
C LEU A 17 45.97 33.97 -1.72
N ARG A 18 46.85 34.16 -2.71
CA ARG A 18 48.23 33.63 -2.69
C ARG A 18 49.11 34.28 -1.63
N CYS A 19 48.85 35.53 -1.29
CA CYS A 19 49.59 36.27 -0.27
C CYS A 19 48.96 36.19 1.12
N GLY A 20 47.81 35.52 1.27
CA GLY A 20 47.14 35.34 2.55
C GLY A 20 47.87 34.33 3.45
N PRO A 21 47.71 34.43 4.78
CA PRO A 21 48.23 33.42 5.70
C PRO A 21 47.66 32.05 5.34
N GLU A 22 48.52 31.02 5.34
CA GLU A 22 48.08 29.65 5.08
C GLU A 22 46.96 29.28 6.07
N PRO A 23 45.78 28.86 5.59
CA PRO A 23 44.69 28.52 6.47
C PRO A 23 45.11 27.34 7.35
N ASP A 24 44.88 27.47 8.67
CA ASP A 24 45.14 26.40 9.63
C ASP A 24 44.46 25.11 9.17
N ALA A 25 45.26 24.08 8.92
CA ALA A 25 44.79 22.76 8.46
C ALA A 25 43.76 22.16 9.43
N ALA A 26 43.86 22.48 10.73
CA ALA A 26 42.88 22.07 11.73
C ALA A 26 41.54 22.81 11.58
N LEU A 27 41.52 24.03 11.04
CA LEU A 27 40.30 24.75 10.72
C LEU A 27 39.63 24.18 9.47
N GLY A 28 40.42 23.89 8.42
CA GLY A 28 39.93 23.26 7.20
C GLY A 28 39.28 21.89 7.45
N GLY A 29 39.92 21.06 8.27
CA GLY A 29 39.37 19.76 8.69
C GLY A 29 38.03 19.89 9.42
N ARG A 30 37.92 20.85 10.36
CA ARG A 30 36.69 21.10 11.12
C ARG A 30 35.55 21.60 10.25
N VAL A 31 35.84 22.44 9.26
CA VAL A 31 34.83 22.92 8.29
C VAL A 31 34.34 21.76 7.42
N LEU A 32 35.24 20.95 6.87
CA LEU A 32 34.88 19.81 6.03
C LEU A 32 34.07 18.75 6.80
N GLU A 33 34.41 18.49 8.05
CA GLU A 33 33.67 17.56 8.91
C GLU A 33 32.24 18.06 9.16
N ARG A 34 32.09 19.36 9.46
CA ARG A 34 30.79 20.00 9.73
C ARG A 34 29.92 20.00 8.47
N VAL A 35 30.47 20.38 7.32
CA VAL A 35 29.80 20.35 6.01
C VAL A 35 29.41 18.91 5.64
N GLY A 36 30.31 17.94 5.86
CA GLY A 36 30.02 16.52 5.63
C GLY A 36 28.88 15.99 6.50
N GLY A 37 28.80 16.42 7.76
CA GLY A 37 27.70 16.10 8.67
C GLY A 37 26.35 16.64 8.21
N GLU A 38 26.31 17.90 7.75
CA GLU A 38 25.09 18.54 7.25
C GLU A 38 24.61 17.92 5.93
N LEU A 39 25.52 17.65 4.99
CA LEU A 39 25.20 16.95 3.74
C LEU A 39 24.57 15.58 4.00
N ARG A 40 25.09 14.81 4.96
CA ARG A 40 24.52 13.51 5.33
C ARG A 40 23.12 13.64 5.91
N ARG A 41 22.85 14.66 6.73
CA ARG A 41 21.52 14.94 7.29
C ARG A 41 20.53 15.32 6.20
N ALA A 42 20.90 16.25 5.32
CA ALA A 42 20.08 16.67 4.19
C ALA A 42 19.72 15.48 3.28
N ARG A 43 20.71 14.63 2.96
CA ARG A 43 20.51 13.44 2.11
C ARG A 43 19.59 12.42 2.75
N ARG A 44 19.68 12.21 4.08
CA ARG A 44 18.74 11.33 4.82
C ARG A 44 17.32 11.86 4.80
N LEU A 45 17.14 13.17 4.92
CA LEU A 45 15.83 13.81 4.93
C LEU A 45 15.16 13.71 3.54
N ALA A 46 15.91 13.98 2.47
CA ALA A 46 15.47 13.79 1.10
C ALA A 46 15.10 12.32 0.80
N PHE A 47 15.92 11.37 1.27
CA PHE A 47 15.62 9.94 1.11
C PHE A 47 14.33 9.53 1.82
N ARG A 48 14.08 10.06 3.03
CA ARG A 48 12.82 9.81 3.76
C ARG A 48 11.60 10.34 3.02
N GLN A 49 11.69 11.54 2.46
CA GLN A 49 10.61 12.12 1.65
C GLN A 49 10.34 11.28 0.40
N TYR A 50 11.38 10.84 -0.30
CA TYR A 50 11.25 9.93 -1.44
C TYR A 50 10.57 8.61 -1.04
N ALA A 51 11.04 7.97 0.03
CA ALA A 51 10.46 6.72 0.53
C ALA A 51 8.99 6.89 0.93
N ALA A 52 8.64 8.00 1.58
CA ALA A 52 7.25 8.32 1.93
C ALA A 52 6.37 8.50 0.68
N GLY A 53 6.87 9.19 -0.35
CA GLY A 53 6.16 9.34 -1.62
C GLY A 53 5.93 8.01 -2.33
N VAL A 54 6.94 7.14 -2.38
CA VAL A 54 6.82 5.78 -2.94
C VAL A 54 5.81 4.95 -2.15
N ALA A 55 5.86 4.98 -0.82
CA ALA A 55 4.90 4.27 0.01
C ALA A 55 3.46 4.75 -0.24
N ALA A 56 3.23 6.07 -0.33
CA ALA A 56 1.93 6.63 -0.65
C ALA A 56 1.43 6.19 -2.04
N ALA A 57 2.30 6.19 -3.05
CA ALA A 57 1.96 5.72 -4.39
C ALA A 57 1.60 4.23 -4.41
N VAL A 58 2.35 3.38 -3.70
CA VAL A 58 2.06 1.94 -3.57
C VAL A 58 0.72 1.72 -2.88
N LEU A 59 0.47 2.42 -1.78
CA LEU A 59 -0.82 2.35 -1.07
C LEU A 59 -1.98 2.80 -1.96
N LEU A 60 -1.80 3.85 -2.76
CA LEU A 60 -2.80 4.33 -3.70
C LEU A 60 -3.09 3.25 -4.76
N VAL A 61 -2.06 2.65 -5.36
CA VAL A 61 -2.21 1.59 -6.35
C VAL A 61 -2.90 0.35 -5.75
N MET A 62 -2.50 -0.08 -4.56
CA MET A 62 -3.15 -1.21 -3.88
C MET A 62 -4.63 -0.94 -3.62
N ASN A 63 -4.97 0.25 -3.13
CA ASN A 63 -6.37 0.64 -2.93
C ASN A 63 -7.14 0.69 -4.26
N LEU A 64 -6.52 1.19 -5.33
CA LEU A 64 -7.13 1.24 -6.65
C LEU A 64 -7.38 -0.17 -7.21
N SER A 65 -6.43 -1.09 -7.06
CA SER A 65 -6.58 -2.49 -7.47
C SER A 65 -7.74 -3.18 -6.72
N LEU A 66 -7.88 -2.93 -5.43
CA LEU A 66 -9.01 -3.44 -4.63
C LEU A 66 -10.34 -2.81 -5.06
N SER A 67 -10.35 -1.50 -5.36
CA SER A 67 -11.56 -0.83 -5.83
C SER A 67 -12.00 -1.32 -7.22
N LEU A 68 -11.07 -1.59 -8.13
CA LEU A 68 -11.37 -2.11 -9.47
C LEU A 68 -11.88 -3.55 -9.40
N THR A 69 -11.30 -4.38 -8.54
CA THR A 69 -11.77 -5.76 -8.32
C THR A 69 -13.13 -5.81 -7.62
N ALA A 70 -13.43 -4.87 -6.72
CA ALA A 70 -14.75 -4.75 -6.10
C ALA A 70 -15.82 -4.19 -7.06
N GLY A 71 -15.44 -3.25 -7.93
CA GLY A 71 -16.34 -2.61 -8.91
C GLY A 71 -16.67 -3.46 -10.15
N HIS A 72 -15.87 -4.50 -10.44
CA HIS A 72 -16.10 -5.44 -11.55
C HIS A 72 -16.92 -6.67 -11.17
N ARG A 73 -17.71 -6.64 -10.09
CA ARG A 73 -18.84 -7.56 -10.01
C ARG A 73 -19.88 -7.07 -11.00
N PRO A 74 -20.08 -7.73 -12.17
CA PRO A 74 -21.22 -7.39 -12.98
C PRO A 74 -22.42 -7.45 -12.05
N ALA A 75 -23.21 -6.37 -12.02
CA ALA A 75 -24.53 -6.40 -11.45
C ALA A 75 -25.36 -7.31 -12.34
N VAL A 76 -25.08 -8.62 -12.30
CA VAL A 76 -25.81 -9.58 -13.09
C VAL A 76 -27.22 -9.54 -12.52
N ARG A 77 -28.15 -9.30 -13.44
CA ARG A 77 -29.60 -9.53 -13.32
C ARG A 77 -29.99 -10.94 -12.83
N GLU A 78 -29.06 -11.72 -12.32
CA GLU A 78 -29.23 -13.07 -11.78
C GLU A 78 -29.93 -13.12 -10.42
N GLY A 79 -30.08 -12.00 -9.71
CA GLY A 79 -30.73 -11.96 -8.39
C GLY A 79 -32.06 -12.73 -8.31
N PRO A 80 -33.07 -12.41 -9.16
CA PRO A 80 -34.35 -13.11 -9.15
C PRO A 80 -34.29 -14.52 -9.73
N ALA A 81 -33.51 -14.75 -10.81
CA ALA A 81 -33.41 -16.08 -11.44
C ALA A 81 -32.71 -17.10 -10.52
N ARG A 82 -31.70 -16.66 -9.78
CA ARG A 82 -30.97 -17.49 -8.82
C ARG A 82 -31.79 -17.74 -7.56
N ALA A 83 -32.56 -16.76 -7.09
CA ALA A 83 -33.51 -16.96 -5.99
C ALA A 83 -34.60 -17.99 -6.35
N ALA A 84 -35.14 -17.91 -7.57
CA ALA A 84 -36.14 -18.88 -8.06
C ALA A 84 -35.57 -20.31 -8.17
N CYS A 85 -34.33 -20.45 -8.66
CA CYS A 85 -33.63 -21.74 -8.70
C CYS A 85 -33.40 -22.31 -7.29
N LEU A 86 -33.01 -21.47 -6.33
CA LEU A 86 -32.82 -21.88 -4.93
C LEU A 86 -34.14 -22.29 -4.28
N ALA A 87 -35.23 -21.56 -4.53
CA ALA A 87 -36.56 -21.89 -4.02
C ALA A 87 -37.06 -23.23 -4.57
N GLU A 88 -36.76 -23.57 -5.83
CA GLU A 88 -37.02 -24.93 -6.33
C GLU A 88 -36.21 -26.00 -5.62
N GLN A 89 -34.92 -25.75 -5.34
CA GLN A 89 -34.09 -26.72 -4.62
C GLN A 89 -34.57 -26.94 -3.19
N VAL A 90 -34.94 -25.88 -2.48
CA VAL A 90 -35.45 -25.96 -1.11
C VAL A 90 -36.80 -26.68 -1.05
N ARG A 91 -37.71 -26.41 -2.01
CA ARG A 91 -38.98 -27.13 -2.11
C ARG A 91 -38.82 -28.63 -2.34
N ARG A 92 -37.77 -29.06 -3.06
CA ARG A 92 -37.45 -30.49 -3.25
C ARG A 92 -36.90 -31.17 -2.00
N MET A 93 -36.45 -30.41 -1.00
CA MET A 93 -35.93 -30.96 0.26
C MET A 93 -37.02 -31.29 1.28
N ASP A 94 -38.30 -31.00 0.97
CA ASP A 94 -39.47 -31.29 1.80
C ASP A 94 -39.31 -30.78 3.25
N LEU A 95 -38.82 -29.54 3.37
CA LEU A 95 -38.72 -28.87 4.66
C LEU A 95 -40.12 -28.40 5.07
N ASP A 96 -40.49 -28.62 6.33
CA ASP A 96 -41.74 -28.13 6.94
C ASP A 96 -41.65 -26.61 7.20
N LEU A 97 -41.61 -25.85 6.11
CA LEU A 97 -41.51 -24.38 6.09
C LEU A 97 -42.65 -23.81 5.26
N ALA A 98 -43.19 -22.68 5.69
CA ALA A 98 -44.19 -21.94 4.91
C ALA A 98 -43.56 -21.39 3.61
N GLU A 99 -44.32 -21.38 2.51
CA GLU A 99 -43.84 -20.90 1.19
C GLU A 99 -43.27 -19.47 1.25
N ASP A 100 -43.92 -18.56 1.98
CA ASP A 100 -43.46 -17.18 2.15
C ASP A 100 -42.09 -17.10 2.85
N GLU A 101 -41.80 -18.04 3.76
CA GLU A 101 -40.52 -18.13 4.47
C GLU A 101 -39.42 -18.72 3.58
N ILE A 102 -39.76 -19.69 2.73
CA ILE A 102 -38.85 -20.24 1.73
C ILE A 102 -38.40 -19.14 0.75
N ASP A 103 -39.33 -18.35 0.23
CA ASP A 103 -39.02 -17.26 -0.70
C ASP A 103 -38.17 -16.17 -0.03
N ARG A 104 -38.52 -15.80 1.21
CA ARG A 104 -37.75 -14.84 2.00
C ARG A 104 -36.31 -15.31 2.24
N GLN A 105 -36.12 -16.57 2.62
CA GLN A 105 -34.80 -17.14 2.87
C GLN A 105 -33.99 -17.28 1.57
N CYS A 106 -34.62 -17.67 0.46
CA CYS A 106 -33.96 -17.75 -0.84
C CYS A 106 -33.52 -16.39 -1.35
N LEU A 107 -34.33 -15.34 -1.16
CA LEU A 107 -33.96 -13.96 -1.46
C LEU A 107 -32.81 -13.47 -0.57
N LEU A 108 -32.86 -13.78 0.73
CA LEU A 108 -31.79 -13.44 1.67
C LEU A 108 -30.46 -14.16 1.35
N MET A 109 -30.50 -15.42 0.94
CA MET A 109 -29.32 -16.17 0.52
C MET A 109 -28.76 -15.67 -0.81
N ALA A 110 -29.63 -15.35 -1.78
CA ALA A 110 -29.24 -14.78 -3.06
C ALA A 110 -28.62 -13.36 -2.91
N ALA A 111 -29.12 -12.56 -1.96
CA ALA A 111 -28.56 -11.26 -1.62
C ALA A 111 -27.32 -11.35 -0.71
N GLY A 112 -27.28 -12.32 0.20
CA GLY A 112 -26.24 -12.52 1.21
C GLY A 112 -24.86 -12.85 0.64
N GLY A 113 -24.81 -13.48 -0.53
CA GLY A 113 -23.57 -13.67 -1.29
C GLY A 113 -22.87 -12.35 -1.68
N ARG A 114 -23.58 -11.22 -1.64
CA ARG A 114 -23.00 -9.87 -1.83
C ARG A 114 -22.68 -9.15 -0.52
N LEU A 115 -23.33 -9.51 0.59
CA LEU A 115 -23.25 -8.79 1.88
C LEU A 115 -22.21 -9.34 2.85
N LEU A 116 -21.73 -10.57 2.66
CA LEU A 116 -20.69 -11.16 3.51
C LEU A 116 -19.33 -11.19 2.79
N PRO A 117 -18.44 -10.20 3.02
CA PRO A 117 -17.03 -10.41 2.80
C PRO A 117 -16.54 -11.35 3.91
N LEU A 118 -16.40 -12.65 3.60
CA LEU A 118 -15.78 -13.67 4.46
C LEU A 118 -16.52 -13.98 5.77
N ALA A 119 -17.55 -14.81 5.70
CA ALA A 119 -17.80 -15.76 6.79
C ALA A 119 -16.84 -16.95 6.59
N ARG A 120 -15.62 -16.83 7.11
CA ARG A 120 -14.72 -17.97 7.25
C ARG A 120 -15.38 -18.88 8.29
N PRO A 121 -15.73 -20.15 8.00
CA PRO A 121 -16.21 -21.04 9.04
C PRO A 121 -15.12 -21.14 10.09
N CYS A 122 -15.42 -20.71 11.31
CA CYS A 122 -14.63 -20.99 12.50
C CYS A 122 -14.76 -22.49 12.80
N GLY A 123 -14.19 -23.33 11.93
CA GLY A 123 -14.00 -24.74 12.24
C GLY A 123 -12.98 -24.84 13.39
N PRO A 124 -13.16 -25.78 14.32
CA PRO A 124 -12.14 -26.05 15.33
C PRO A 124 -10.82 -26.40 14.62
N PRO A 125 -9.65 -26.02 15.18
CA PRO A 125 -8.37 -26.35 14.58
C PRO A 125 -8.32 -27.86 14.34
N ALA A 126 -7.98 -28.24 13.10
CA ALA A 126 -7.70 -29.62 12.74
C ALA A 126 -6.54 -30.10 13.62
N GLY A 127 -6.85 -30.84 14.68
CA GLY A 127 -5.83 -31.19 15.67
C GLY A 127 -6.28 -31.91 16.93
N GLU A 128 -7.57 -32.07 17.22
CA GLU A 128 -7.99 -32.93 18.32
C GLU A 128 -8.89 -34.06 17.81
N ALA A 129 -8.25 -35.22 17.66
CA ALA A 129 -8.92 -36.50 17.51
C ALA A 129 -9.91 -36.68 18.66
N PHE A 130 -11.20 -36.56 18.36
CA PHE A 130 -12.27 -36.89 19.27
C PHE A 130 -12.34 -38.42 19.39
N SER A 131 -11.51 -39.00 20.25
CA SER A 131 -11.61 -40.40 20.64
C SER A 131 -12.77 -40.56 21.61
N LEU A 132 -13.91 -41.02 21.11
CA LEU A 132 -15.01 -41.51 21.94
C LEU A 132 -14.62 -42.88 22.53
N PRO A 133 -14.71 -43.09 23.85
CA PRO A 133 -14.65 -44.42 24.43
C PRO A 133 -16.02 -45.09 24.24
N PHE A 134 -16.03 -46.20 23.51
CA PHE A 134 -17.02 -47.26 23.69
C PHE A 134 -16.36 -48.38 24.50
#